data_AF-A0A9P5RJ53-F1
#
_entry.id   AF-A0A9P5RJ53-F1
#
_cell.length_a   1.000
_cell.length_b   1.000
_cell.length_c   1.000
_cell.angle_alpha   90.00
_cell.angle_beta   90.00
_cell.angle_gamma   90.00
#
_symmetry.space_group_name_H-M   'P 1'
#
loop_
_entity.id
_entity.type
_entity.pdbx_description
1 polymer ?
#
loop_
_entity_poly.entity_id
_entity_poly.type
_entity_poly.pdbx_seq_one_letter_code
_entity_poly.pdbx_strand_id
1 'polypeptide(L)'
;MIGYAHAGMTAEGDNSVLMQKVTKEQLTLLQRQHRDLEQWFLHLAVLETKLAEGKSLFQVWMGEESDTIQSAAKAFGERMCFEQTLDIVRTLDGGPREILETLLHLWGLTLAETNLSWFLTRQLMTPQTGLLVPQRVREVVASVGENSLALCGILGVDERLLFAPIASDMGGWEAYNKSDNHGELLEKNQLETAGFRPHHDLDGRSKL
;
A
#
# COMPACT_ATOMS: atom_id res chain seq x y z
N MET A 1 16.01 -10.64 3.54
CA MET A 1 14.90 -11.43 4.15
C MET A 1 13.56 -10.76 3.81
N ILE A 2 13.12 -10.82 2.54
CA ILE A 2 11.85 -10.23 2.06
C ILE A 2 10.86 -11.32 1.59
N GLY A 3 11.31 -12.57 1.42
CA GLY A 3 10.53 -13.70 0.88
C GLY A 3 9.35 -14.19 1.73
N TYR A 4 9.14 -13.68 2.94
CA TYR A 4 8.08 -14.13 3.86
C TYR A 4 6.93 -13.13 4.05
N ALA A 5 6.93 -11.99 3.35
CA ALA A 5 5.87 -10.99 3.52
C ALA A 5 4.47 -11.52 3.18
N HIS A 6 4.37 -12.45 2.23
CA HIS A 6 3.10 -13.07 1.82
C HIS A 6 2.47 -13.92 2.94
N ALA A 7 3.29 -14.51 3.83
CA ALA A 7 2.77 -15.30 4.94
C ALA A 7 1.95 -14.42 5.89
N GLY A 8 2.25 -13.12 6.01
CA GLY A 8 1.48 -12.17 6.81
C GLY A 8 0.03 -11.95 6.32
N MET A 9 -0.35 -12.46 5.15
CA MET A 9 -1.74 -12.39 4.68
C MET A 9 -2.65 -13.42 5.35
N THR A 10 -2.08 -14.49 5.90
CA THR A 10 -2.82 -15.60 6.54
C THR A 10 -2.31 -15.91 7.95
N ALA A 11 -1.03 -15.66 8.22
CA ALA A 11 -0.43 -15.76 9.54
C ALA A 11 -1.06 -14.69 10.45
N GLU A 12 -1.37 -15.08 11.69
CA GLU A 12 -2.03 -14.24 12.71
C GLU A 12 -3.50 -13.85 12.39
N GLY A 13 -4.05 -14.40 11.31
CA GLY A 13 -5.45 -14.26 10.93
C GLY A 13 -5.57 -14.04 9.43
N ASP A 14 -6.49 -14.77 8.79
CA ASP A 14 -6.80 -14.54 7.38
C ASP A 14 -7.31 -13.10 7.19
N ASN A 15 -6.69 -12.36 6.27
CA ASN A 15 -7.03 -10.97 5.99
C ASN A 15 -8.53 -10.77 5.75
N SER A 16 -9.19 -11.68 5.04
CA SER A 16 -10.63 -11.56 4.74
C SER A 16 -11.46 -11.65 6.03
N VAL A 17 -11.07 -12.53 6.95
CA VAL A 17 -11.71 -12.68 8.27
C VAL A 17 -11.46 -11.46 9.14
N LEU A 18 -10.23 -10.92 9.14
CA LEU A 18 -9.88 -9.71 9.87
C LEU A 18 -10.67 -8.50 9.37
N MET A 19 -10.80 -8.33 8.05
CA MET A 19 -11.60 -7.26 7.46
C MET A 19 -13.08 -7.34 7.88
N GLN A 20 -13.67 -8.54 7.89
CA GLN A 20 -15.03 -8.71 8.40
C GLN A 20 -15.17 -8.32 9.87
N LYS A 21 -14.18 -8.66 10.71
CA LYS A 21 -14.17 -8.30 12.13
C LYS A 21 -14.10 -6.78 12.32
N VAL A 22 -13.24 -6.08 11.57
CA VAL A 22 -13.12 -4.62 11.60
C VAL A 22 -14.45 -3.98 11.24
N THR A 23 -15.08 -4.37 10.13
CA THR A 23 -16.37 -3.81 9.71
C THR A 23 -17.46 -4.05 10.75
N LYS A 24 -17.52 -5.26 11.35
CA LYS A 24 -18.48 -5.57 12.41
C LYS A 24 -18.29 -4.67 13.64
N GLU A 25 -17.05 -4.42 14.05
CA GLU A 25 -16.75 -3.54 15.19
C GLU A 25 -17.12 -2.09 14.90
N GLN A 26 -16.76 -1.57 13.72
CA GLN A 26 -17.16 -0.23 13.30
C GLN A 26 -18.69 -0.06 13.26
N LEU A 27 -19.40 -1.06 12.73
CA LEU A 27 -20.86 -1.10 12.72
C LEU A 27 -21.44 -1.01 14.13
N THR A 28 -20.86 -1.76 15.06
CA THR A 28 -21.28 -1.78 16.47
C THR A 28 -21.04 -0.43 17.14
N LEU A 29 -19.93 0.23 16.85
CA LEU A 29 -19.61 1.57 17.37
C LEU A 29 -20.59 2.62 16.84
N LEU A 30 -20.91 2.58 15.55
CA LEU A 30 -21.87 3.50 14.93
C LEU A 30 -23.27 3.36 15.54
N GLN A 31 -23.75 2.13 15.72
CA GLN A 31 -25.04 1.87 16.36
C GLN A 31 -25.12 2.41 17.79
N ARG A 32 -24.00 2.40 18.52
CA ARG A 32 -23.94 2.91 19.90
C ARG A 32 -23.88 4.43 19.98
N GLN A 33 -23.29 5.10 18.99
CA GLN A 33 -22.98 6.53 19.07
C GLN A 33 -24.04 7.46 18.47
N HIS A 34 -25.07 6.95 17.78
CA HIS A 34 -26.10 7.78 17.09
C HIS A 34 -25.49 8.94 16.26
N ARG A 35 -24.27 8.77 15.73
CA ARG A 35 -23.50 9.79 15.00
C ARG A 35 -24.01 9.91 13.58
N ASP A 36 -24.13 11.12 13.03
CA ASP A 36 -24.55 11.37 11.64
C ASP A 36 -23.93 10.37 10.67
N LEU A 37 -24.81 9.49 10.21
CA LEU A 37 -24.49 8.18 9.65
C LEU A 37 -24.35 8.27 8.12
N GLU A 38 -24.54 9.43 7.49
CA GLU A 38 -24.84 9.57 6.05
C GLU A 38 -23.86 8.86 5.10
N GLN A 39 -22.55 8.81 5.41
CA GLN A 39 -21.58 8.16 4.52
C GLN A 39 -21.42 6.65 4.76
N TRP A 40 -21.67 6.16 5.98
CA TRP A 40 -21.60 4.72 6.33
C TRP A 40 -22.96 4.02 6.24
N PHE A 41 -24.04 4.80 6.29
CA PHE A 41 -25.44 4.36 6.20
C PHE A 41 -25.69 3.50 4.97
N LEU A 42 -24.90 3.68 3.91
CA LEU A 42 -25.18 3.01 2.67
C LEU A 42 -24.93 1.50 2.71
N HIS A 43 -23.98 1.04 3.54
CA HIS A 43 -23.75 -0.39 3.78
C HIS A 43 -24.83 -0.95 4.72
N LEU A 44 -25.21 -0.19 5.75
CA LEU A 44 -26.33 -0.52 6.64
C LEU A 44 -27.65 -0.62 5.88
N ALA A 45 -27.94 0.30 4.97
CA ALA A 45 -29.19 0.34 4.24
C ALA A 45 -29.37 -0.86 3.32
N VAL A 46 -28.30 -1.31 2.64
CA VAL A 46 -28.35 -2.55 1.83
C VAL A 46 -28.55 -3.77 2.73
N LEU A 47 -27.83 -3.84 3.86
CA LEU A 47 -27.99 -4.93 4.84
C LEU A 47 -29.41 -4.95 5.42
N GLU A 48 -29.94 -3.82 5.87
CA GLU A 48 -31.28 -3.66 6.43
C GLU A 48 -32.36 -4.05 5.41
N THR A 49 -32.21 -3.62 4.16
CA THR A 49 -33.14 -3.98 3.08
C THR A 49 -33.17 -5.50 2.86
N LYS A 50 -32.00 -6.14 2.74
CA LYS A 50 -31.91 -7.59 2.50
C LYS A 50 -32.33 -8.42 3.71
N LEU A 51 -32.12 -7.92 4.92
CA LEU A 51 -32.64 -8.53 6.14
C LEU A 51 -34.17 -8.40 6.23
N ALA A 52 -34.74 -7.28 5.80
CA ALA A 52 -36.18 -7.08 5.72
C ALA A 52 -36.85 -7.99 4.68
N GLU A 53 -36.12 -8.42 3.64
CA GLU A 53 -36.54 -9.46 2.70
C GLU A 53 -36.55 -10.89 3.31
N GLY A 54 -36.22 -11.04 4.60
CA GLY A 54 -36.25 -12.31 5.32
C GLY A 54 -34.99 -13.17 5.16
N LYS A 55 -33.94 -12.65 4.51
CA LYS A 55 -32.65 -13.37 4.40
C LYS A 55 -31.95 -13.39 5.75
N SER A 56 -31.22 -14.48 6.02
CA SER A 56 -30.42 -14.56 7.24
C SER A 56 -29.22 -13.61 7.18
N LEU A 57 -28.83 -13.07 8.34
CA LEU A 57 -27.63 -12.22 8.44
C LEU A 57 -26.39 -12.91 7.89
N PHE A 58 -26.21 -14.21 8.17
CA PHE A 58 -25.08 -14.97 7.66
C PHE A 58 -25.07 -15.00 6.12
N GLN A 59 -26.21 -15.28 5.49
CA GLN A 59 -26.31 -15.32 4.04
C GLN A 59 -25.99 -13.97 3.40
N VAL A 60 -26.57 -12.89 3.93
CA VAL A 60 -26.33 -11.55 3.39
C VAL A 60 -24.87 -11.15 3.61
N TRP A 61 -24.36 -11.29 4.84
CA TRP A 61 -23.02 -10.85 5.21
C TRP A 61 -21.92 -11.67 4.53
N MET A 62 -22.00 -12.99 4.58
CA MET A 62 -20.95 -13.89 4.06
C MET A 62 -21.11 -14.20 2.59
N GLY A 63 -22.34 -14.25 2.09
CA GLY A 63 -22.64 -14.73 0.74
C GLY A 63 -22.83 -13.61 -0.28
N GLU A 64 -23.55 -12.55 0.09
CA GLU A 64 -23.96 -11.53 -0.88
C GLU A 64 -23.15 -10.22 -0.79
N GLU A 65 -22.75 -9.81 0.41
CA GLU A 65 -22.13 -8.50 0.67
C GLU A 65 -20.69 -8.59 1.18
N SER A 66 -20.05 -9.76 1.09
CA SER A 66 -18.69 -9.97 1.63
C SER A 66 -17.67 -8.99 1.04
N ASP A 67 -17.72 -8.75 -0.27
CA ASP A 67 -16.81 -7.81 -0.95
C ASP A 67 -17.04 -6.37 -0.48
N THR A 68 -18.29 -5.98 -0.33
CA THR A 68 -18.73 -4.68 0.18
C THR A 68 -18.23 -4.48 1.62
N ILE A 69 -18.40 -5.49 2.47
CA ILE A 69 -17.93 -5.51 3.86
C ILE A 69 -16.41 -5.40 3.96
N GLN A 70 -15.67 -6.14 3.12
CA GLN A 70 -14.21 -6.10 3.11
C GLN A 70 -13.67 -4.78 2.54
N SER A 71 -14.33 -4.24 1.52
CA SER A 71 -14.01 -2.92 0.95
C SER A 71 -14.20 -1.81 1.97
N ALA A 72 -15.25 -1.89 2.79
CA ALA A 72 -15.51 -0.96 3.88
C ALA A 72 -14.39 -0.97 4.95
N ALA A 73 -13.92 -2.16 5.34
CA ALA A 73 -12.78 -2.28 6.26
C ALA A 73 -11.49 -1.73 5.66
N LYS A 74 -11.22 -2.02 4.38
CA LYS A 74 -10.06 -1.48 3.67
C LYS A 74 -10.08 0.05 3.62
N ALA A 75 -11.23 0.63 3.24
CA ALA A 75 -11.40 2.09 3.21
C ALA A 75 -11.23 2.73 4.59
N PHE A 76 -11.70 2.06 5.65
CA PHE A 76 -11.45 2.49 7.03
C PHE A 76 -9.96 2.49 7.36
N GLY A 77 -9.25 1.40 7.08
CA GLY A 77 -7.81 1.30 7.32
C GLY A 77 -6.99 2.33 6.54
N GLU A 78 -7.32 2.53 5.27
CA GLU A 78 -6.70 3.55 4.41
C GLU A 78 -6.92 4.95 4.98
N ARG A 79 -8.15 5.27 5.39
CA ARG A 79 -8.46 6.55 6.03
C ARG A 79 -7.64 6.77 7.30
N MET A 80 -7.57 5.77 8.19
CA MET A 80 -6.82 5.87 9.44
C MET A 80 -5.33 6.15 9.19
N CYS A 81 -4.71 5.41 8.27
CA CYS A 81 -3.32 5.61 7.90
C CYS A 81 -3.11 6.99 7.24
N PHE A 82 -4.06 7.44 6.41
CA PHE A 82 -4.00 8.73 5.75
C PHE A 82 -4.08 9.89 6.75
N GLU A 83 -5.06 9.87 7.65
CA GLU A 83 -5.25 10.87 8.71
C GLU A 83 -4.02 10.93 9.63
N GLN A 84 -3.51 9.78 10.06
CA GLN A 84 -2.33 9.73 10.93
C GLN A 84 -1.07 10.26 10.22
N THR A 85 -0.89 9.94 8.94
CA THR A 85 0.23 10.47 8.15
C THR A 85 0.10 11.98 7.98
N LEU A 86 -1.09 12.48 7.68
CA LEU A 86 -1.38 13.91 7.55
C LEU A 86 -1.05 14.67 8.85
N ASP A 87 -1.41 14.11 9.99
CA ASP A 87 -1.12 14.71 11.29
C ASP A 87 0.38 14.77 11.57
N ILE A 88 1.16 13.76 11.19
CA ILE A 88 2.62 13.84 11.26
C ILE A 88 3.16 14.90 10.31
N VAL A 89 2.72 14.92 9.05
CA VAL A 89 3.18 15.92 8.05
C VAL A 89 2.95 17.34 8.53
N ARG A 90 1.83 17.61 9.21
CA ARG A 90 1.51 18.93 9.80
C ARG A 90 2.48 19.37 10.90
N THR A 91 3.22 18.46 11.51
CA THR A 91 4.22 18.75 12.57
C THR A 91 5.63 18.99 12.02
N LEU A 92 5.84 18.77 10.73
CA LEU A 92 7.14 18.88 10.08
C LEU A 92 7.31 20.24 9.40
N ASP A 93 8.55 20.64 9.16
CA ASP A 93 8.90 21.86 8.44
C ASP A 93 9.96 21.58 7.36
N GLY A 94 10.04 22.46 6.36
CA GLY A 94 11.03 22.41 5.29
C GLY A 94 10.92 21.15 4.41
N GLY A 95 12.07 20.68 3.92
CA GLY A 95 12.17 19.59 2.93
C GLY A 95 11.43 18.29 3.31
N PRO A 96 11.53 17.76 4.54
CA PRO A 96 10.79 16.55 4.95
C PRO A 96 9.28 16.70 4.82
N ARG A 97 8.74 17.89 5.15
CA ARG A 97 7.32 18.17 4.99
C ARG A 97 6.93 18.17 3.53
N GLU A 98 7.65 18.90 2.69
CA GLU A 98 7.33 19.03 1.25
C GLU A 98 7.31 17.66 0.54
N ILE A 99 8.29 16.81 0.86
CA ILE A 99 8.41 15.47 0.28
C ILE A 99 7.28 14.55 0.76
N LEU A 100 7.02 14.48 2.07
CA LEU A 100 5.95 13.63 2.61
C LEU A 100 4.56 14.13 2.20
N GLU A 101 4.37 15.43 2.08
CA GLU A 101 3.14 16.03 1.56
C GLU A 101 2.93 15.66 0.08
N THR A 102 3.99 15.62 -0.73
CA THR A 102 3.92 15.15 -2.12
C THR A 102 3.58 13.67 -2.20
N LEU A 103 4.19 12.82 -1.37
CA LEU A 103 3.88 11.38 -1.31
C LEU A 103 2.44 11.12 -0.83
N LEU A 104 1.98 11.88 0.17
CA LEU A 104 0.62 11.80 0.68
C LEU A 104 -0.40 12.23 -0.37
N HIS A 105 -0.12 13.29 -1.14
CA HIS A 105 -0.92 13.70 -2.28
C HIS A 105 -0.99 12.61 -3.36
N LEU A 106 0.15 11.99 -3.70
CA LEU A 106 0.17 10.88 -4.65
C LEU A 106 -0.72 9.75 -4.17
N TRP A 107 -0.56 9.32 -2.92
CA TRP A 107 -1.37 8.24 -2.36
C TRP A 107 -2.87 8.56 -2.36
N GLY A 108 -3.26 9.76 -1.92
CA GLY A 108 -4.67 10.19 -1.93
C GLY A 108 -5.28 10.23 -3.34
N LEU A 109 -4.52 10.70 -4.33
CA LEU A 109 -4.96 10.70 -5.73
C LEU A 109 -5.05 9.27 -6.29
N THR A 110 -4.13 8.37 -5.94
CA THR A 110 -4.20 6.95 -6.34
C THR A 110 -5.41 6.25 -5.71
N LEU A 111 -5.77 6.56 -4.47
CA LEU A 111 -7.01 6.05 -3.85
C LEU A 111 -8.26 6.57 -4.57
N ALA A 112 -8.26 7.86 -4.94
CA ALA A 112 -9.34 8.45 -5.72
C ALA A 112 -9.46 7.84 -7.12
N GLU A 113 -8.34 7.58 -7.79
CA GLU A 113 -8.28 6.94 -9.11
C GLU A 113 -8.77 5.49 -9.06
N THR A 114 -8.29 4.73 -8.07
CA THR A 114 -8.67 3.31 -7.88
C THR A 114 -10.17 3.15 -7.63
N ASN A 115 -10.77 4.09 -6.90
CA ASN A 115 -12.19 4.05 -6.53
C ASN A 115 -13.05 5.04 -7.35
N LEU A 116 -12.57 5.50 -8.50
CA LEU A 116 -13.19 6.57 -9.27
C LEU A 116 -14.66 6.28 -9.62
N SER A 117 -14.94 5.06 -10.06
CA SER A 117 -16.31 4.60 -10.36
C SER A 117 -17.23 4.70 -9.15
N TRP A 118 -16.74 4.40 -7.95
CA TRP A 118 -17.52 4.52 -6.73
C TRP A 118 -17.85 5.98 -6.41
N PHE A 119 -16.87 6.88 -6.48
CA PHE A 119 -17.10 8.31 -6.25
C PHE A 119 -18.08 8.93 -7.26
N LEU A 120 -17.97 8.55 -8.54
CA LEU A 120 -18.85 9.03 -9.60
C LEU A 120 -20.29 8.50 -9.44
N THR A 121 -20.46 7.20 -9.20
CA THR A 121 -21.80 6.59 -9.04
C THR A 121 -22.52 7.08 -7.78
N ARG A 122 -21.77 7.47 -6.74
CA ARG A 122 -22.31 8.09 -5.52
C ARG A 122 -22.47 9.61 -5.60
N GLN A 123 -22.10 10.22 -6.73
CA GLN A 123 -22.15 11.68 -6.92
C GLN A 123 -21.30 12.46 -5.90
N LEU A 124 -20.30 11.82 -5.31
CA LEU A 124 -19.30 12.45 -4.45
C LEU A 124 -18.21 13.15 -5.26
N MET A 125 -18.15 12.86 -6.57
CA MET A 125 -17.27 13.50 -7.53
C MET A 125 -18.04 13.75 -8.83
N THR A 126 -17.82 14.92 -9.44
CA THR A 126 -18.39 15.21 -10.77
C THR A 126 -17.62 14.47 -11.87
N PRO A 127 -18.26 14.12 -13.01
CA PRO A 127 -17.54 13.56 -14.15
C PRO A 127 -16.38 14.45 -14.63
N GLN A 128 -16.55 15.77 -14.58
CA GLN A 128 -15.54 16.74 -14.98
C GLN A 128 -14.31 16.65 -14.07
N THR A 129 -14.50 16.58 -12.75
CA THR A 129 -13.41 16.37 -11.78
C THR A 129 -12.77 15.00 -11.98
N GLY A 130 -13.57 13.95 -12.20
CA GLY A 130 -13.08 12.59 -12.35
C GLY A 130 -12.14 12.40 -13.54
N LEU A 131 -12.37 13.11 -14.64
CA LEU A 131 -11.49 13.12 -15.82
C LEU A 131 -10.10 13.69 -15.52
N LEU A 132 -9.97 14.57 -14.52
CA LEU A 132 -8.70 15.20 -14.16
C LEU A 132 -7.84 14.31 -13.25
N VAL A 133 -8.45 13.36 -12.52
CA VAL A 133 -7.75 12.55 -11.53
C VAL A 133 -6.56 11.78 -12.13
N PRO A 134 -6.71 11.02 -13.23
CA PRO A 134 -5.57 10.27 -13.80
C PRO A 134 -4.45 11.18 -14.30
N GLN A 135 -4.80 12.35 -14.85
CA GLN A 135 -3.80 13.32 -15.26
C GLN A 135 -3.02 13.83 -14.05
N ARG A 136 -3.72 14.17 -12.96
CA ARG A 136 -3.09 14.68 -11.75
C ARG A 136 -2.17 13.63 -11.10
N VAL A 137 -2.57 12.36 -11.08
CA VAL A 137 -1.70 11.26 -10.63
C VAL A 137 -0.39 11.25 -11.42
N ARG A 138 -0.44 11.30 -12.75
CA ARG A 138 0.76 11.30 -13.60
C ARG A 138 1.68 12.49 -13.35
N GLU A 139 1.12 13.68 -13.14
CA GLU A 139 1.88 14.89 -12.81
C GLU A 139 2.64 14.72 -11.48
N VAL A 140 1.98 14.19 -10.45
CA VAL A 140 2.63 13.97 -9.14
C VAL A 140 3.65 12.84 -9.22
N VAL A 141 3.37 11.76 -9.96
CA VAL A 141 4.35 10.67 -10.22
C VAL A 141 5.60 11.21 -10.89
N ALA A 142 5.47 12.11 -11.88
CA ALA A 142 6.62 12.73 -12.53
C ALA A 142 7.48 13.52 -11.53
N SER A 143 6.86 14.30 -10.64
CA SER A 143 7.55 15.04 -9.59
C SER A 143 8.23 14.14 -8.56
N VAL A 144 7.58 13.04 -8.13
CA VAL A 144 8.19 12.03 -7.25
C VAL A 144 9.36 11.33 -7.95
N GLY A 145 9.25 11.11 -9.26
CA GLY A 145 10.29 10.49 -10.10
C GLY A 145 11.64 11.18 -10.01
N GLU A 146 11.66 12.51 -9.97
CA GLU A 146 12.88 13.33 -9.86
C GLU A 146 13.72 13.01 -8.61
N ASN A 147 13.08 12.55 -7.53
CA ASN A 147 13.72 12.24 -6.26
C ASN A 147 13.63 10.75 -5.88
N SER A 148 13.19 9.89 -6.80
CA SER A 148 12.86 8.48 -6.53
C SER A 148 14.01 7.67 -5.90
N LEU A 149 15.24 7.82 -6.41
CA LEU A 149 16.41 7.14 -5.85
C LEU A 149 16.76 7.64 -4.44
N ALA A 150 16.67 8.95 -4.20
CA ALA A 150 16.91 9.53 -2.89
C ALA A 150 15.85 9.05 -1.87
N LEU A 151 14.59 8.97 -2.27
CA LEU A 151 13.50 8.43 -1.47
C LEU A 151 13.74 6.96 -1.08
N CYS A 152 14.17 6.11 -2.02
CA CYS A 152 14.56 4.74 -1.72
C CYS A 152 15.75 4.69 -0.74
N GLY A 153 16.74 5.57 -0.91
CA GLY A 153 17.90 5.66 -0.04
C GLY A 153 17.55 5.99 1.42
N ILE A 154 16.52 6.82 1.66
CA ILE A 154 16.06 7.21 3.01
C ILE A 154 15.55 6.00 3.81
N LEU A 155 15.10 4.92 3.15
CA LEU A 155 14.68 3.69 3.84
C LEU A 155 15.82 3.03 4.62
N GLY A 156 17.08 3.38 4.31
CA GLY A 156 18.24 2.93 5.07
C GLY A 156 18.47 1.42 5.02
N VAL A 157 17.94 0.75 4.00
CA VAL A 157 18.11 -0.70 3.84
C VAL A 157 19.53 -0.96 3.35
N ASP A 158 20.31 -1.63 4.19
CA ASP A 158 21.66 -2.04 3.84
C ASP A 158 21.64 -2.96 2.61
N GLU A 159 22.48 -2.67 1.62
CA GLU A 159 22.56 -3.41 0.36
C GLU A 159 22.82 -4.91 0.59
N ARG A 160 23.56 -5.26 1.65
CA ARG A 160 23.86 -6.64 2.06
C ARG A 160 22.60 -7.42 2.45
N LEU A 161 21.49 -6.73 2.75
CA LEU A 161 20.21 -7.33 3.12
C LEU A 161 19.25 -7.48 1.93
N LEU A 162 19.53 -6.80 0.81
CA LEU A 162 18.68 -6.81 -0.38
C LEU A 162 18.79 -8.12 -1.15
N PHE A 163 19.98 -8.75 -1.16
CA PHE A 163 20.27 -9.96 -1.94
C PHE A 163 19.82 -9.84 -3.41
N ALA A 164 19.90 -8.62 -3.97
CA ALA A 164 19.39 -8.27 -5.28
C ALA A 164 20.48 -7.54 -6.08
N PRO A 165 21.22 -8.24 -6.97
CA PRO A 165 22.33 -7.66 -7.73
C PRO A 165 21.93 -6.43 -8.58
N ILE A 166 20.68 -6.37 -9.03
CA ILE A 166 20.12 -5.23 -9.78
C ILE A 166 20.08 -3.92 -8.97
N ALA A 167 20.10 -4.02 -7.64
CA ALA A 167 20.04 -2.89 -6.72
C ALA A 167 21.42 -2.53 -6.14
N SER A 168 22.50 -3.11 -6.69
CA SER A 168 23.85 -2.96 -6.14
C SER A 168 24.54 -1.68 -6.56
N ASP A 169 25.34 -1.09 -5.66
CA ASP A 169 26.22 0.04 -5.98
C ASP A 169 27.39 -0.35 -6.92
N MET A 170 27.66 -1.65 -7.11
CA MET A 170 28.66 -2.18 -8.05
C MET A 170 28.16 -2.19 -9.50
N GLY A 171 27.55 -1.09 -9.93
CA GLY A 171 27.08 -0.86 -11.31
C GLY A 171 25.61 -1.20 -11.58
N GLY A 172 24.87 -1.65 -10.56
CA GLY A 172 23.41 -1.74 -10.53
C GLY A 172 22.77 -2.48 -11.72
N TRP A 173 21.57 -2.04 -12.07
CA TRP A 173 20.79 -2.58 -13.19
C TRP A 173 21.58 -2.58 -14.50
N GLU A 174 22.37 -1.53 -14.78
CA GLU A 174 23.15 -1.44 -16.02
C GLU A 174 24.22 -2.52 -16.09
N ALA A 175 24.98 -2.75 -15.00
CA ALA A 175 26.01 -3.78 -14.96
C ALA A 175 25.41 -5.18 -14.98
N TYR A 176 24.30 -5.40 -14.27
CA TYR A 176 23.60 -6.68 -14.27
C TYR A 176 23.12 -7.07 -15.67
N ASN A 177 22.65 -6.10 -16.47
CA ASN A 177 22.10 -6.34 -17.81
C ASN A 177 23.10 -6.15 -18.96
N LYS A 178 24.42 -6.11 -18.69
CA LYS A 178 25.46 -6.03 -19.74
C LYS A 178 25.47 -7.27 -20.65
N SER A 179 24.99 -8.40 -20.17
CA SER A 179 24.84 -9.65 -20.90
C SER A 179 23.49 -10.26 -20.59
N ASP A 180 22.92 -11.02 -21.53
CA ASP A 180 21.73 -11.82 -21.26
C ASP A 180 22.08 -12.86 -20.19
N ASN A 181 21.55 -12.62 -19.00
CA ASN A 181 21.80 -13.36 -17.79
C ASN A 181 20.77 -14.49 -17.59
N HIS A 182 19.83 -14.67 -18.53
CA HIS A 182 18.83 -15.74 -18.59
C HIS A 182 18.07 -16.02 -17.28
N GLY A 183 18.05 -15.06 -16.35
CA GLY A 183 17.48 -15.22 -15.01
C GLY A 183 18.24 -16.19 -14.09
N GLU A 184 19.47 -16.59 -14.42
CA GLU A 184 20.21 -17.61 -13.68
C GLU A 184 21.06 -17.03 -12.55
N LEU A 185 21.11 -17.76 -11.43
CA LEU A 185 22.07 -17.56 -10.35
C LEU A 185 23.47 -17.79 -10.93
N LEU A 186 24.23 -16.72 -11.17
CA LEU A 186 25.63 -16.79 -11.59
C LEU A 186 26.38 -17.82 -10.73
N GLU A 187 27.15 -18.72 -11.35
CA GLU A 187 27.97 -19.66 -10.60
C GLU A 187 28.96 -18.90 -9.70
N LYS A 188 29.36 -19.48 -8.57
CA LYS A 188 30.26 -18.83 -7.59
C LYS A 188 31.51 -18.21 -8.25
N ASN A 189 32.14 -18.91 -9.20
CA ASN A 189 33.29 -18.41 -9.94
C ASN A 189 32.97 -17.17 -10.81
N GLN A 190 31.76 -17.10 -11.37
CA GLN A 190 31.31 -15.97 -12.18
C GLN A 190 31.00 -14.75 -11.31
N LEU A 191 30.41 -14.96 -10.13
CA LEU A 191 30.21 -13.92 -9.12
C LEU A 191 31.56 -13.31 -8.66
N GLU A 192 32.53 -14.17 -8.31
CA GLU A 192 33.85 -13.73 -7.88
C GLU A 192 34.59 -12.95 -8.97
N THR A 193 34.49 -13.39 -10.24
CA THR A 193 35.09 -12.71 -11.40
C THR A 193 34.42 -11.36 -11.69
N ALA A 194 33.10 -11.26 -11.48
CA ALA A 194 32.34 -10.02 -11.62
C ALA A 194 32.55 -9.04 -10.44
N GLY A 195 33.34 -9.40 -9.45
CA GLY A 195 33.67 -8.55 -8.30
C GLY A 195 32.74 -8.74 -7.08
N PHE A 196 31.75 -9.63 -7.16
CA PHE A 196 30.92 -10.00 -6.02
C PHE A 196 31.69 -10.94 -5.09
N ARG A 197 32.08 -10.46 -3.91
CA ARG A 197 32.82 -11.25 -2.92
C ARG A 197 31.93 -11.70 -1.75
N PRO A 198 31.96 -13.00 -1.38
CA PRO A 198 31.32 -13.45 -0.15
C PRO A 198 31.97 -12.79 1.08
N HIS A 199 31.16 -12.48 2.10
CA HIS A 199 31.58 -11.73 3.30
C HIS A 199 32.72 -12.42 4.10
N HIS A 200 32.96 -13.72 3.94
CA HIS A 200 34.03 -14.40 4.68
C HIS A 200 35.45 -13.97 4.27
N ASP A 201 35.63 -13.34 3.11
CA ASP A 201 36.96 -12.98 2.59
C ASP A 201 37.32 -11.49 2.77
N LEU A 202 36.42 -10.68 3.34
CA LEU A 202 36.63 -9.23 3.50
C LEU A 202 36.98 -8.79 4.92
N ASP A 203 36.94 -9.69 5.91
CA ASP A 203 37.19 -9.31 7.29
C ASP A 203 38.54 -9.80 7.82
N GLY A 204 39.57 -9.02 7.47
CA GLY A 204 40.77 -8.91 8.28
C GLY A 204 40.56 -8.12 9.57
N ARG A 205 39.43 -7.41 9.79
CA ARG A 205 39.14 -6.68 11.03
C ARG A 205 37.64 -6.44 11.23
N SER A 206 36.93 -7.44 11.76
CA SER A 206 35.71 -7.18 12.52
C SER A 206 36.11 -6.44 13.81
N LYS A 207 35.84 -5.13 13.86
CA LYS A 207 35.74 -4.41 15.12
C LYS A 207 34.26 -4.32 15.47
N LEU A 208 33.88 -5.10 16.47
CA LEU A 208 32.86 -4.70 17.44
C LEU A 208 33.25 -3.35 18.07
#